data_AF-A0A924IWY1-F1
#
_entry.id   AF-A0A924IWY1-F1
#
_cell.length_a   1.000
_cell.length_b   1.000
_cell.length_c   1.000
_cell.angle_alpha   90.00
_cell.angle_beta   90.00
_cell.angle_gamma   90.00
#
_symmetry.space_group_name_H-M   'P 1'
#
loop_
_entity.id
_entity.type
_entity.pdbx_description
1 polymer ?
#
loop_
_entity_poly.entity_id
_entity_poly.type
_entity_poly.pdbx_seq_one_letter_code
_entity_poly.pdbx_strand_id
1 'polypeptide(L)'
;MKKLFFLFIYLLLSTVNAISQVHPGGNQGRDTLKFIDEINLRDTASKKETVLIRKESKPVTDTVTVKDTAAVVKRKLKDTLKAAPVVIDPYQLKTYQREIPFNRRYFHEDKIDKELKRADLSDGVADKKIAYLKDTSLSSVITKAILKDAAFLQIMVENMPANGRDSFADHQERIRCLNAINRMLLAFNGDPEMQPMYYKKLVANMHDMLIAFNENKLASFTVKNTNIYTLENSKILYENYKDLRPYLYTRLGAENPLLMMMRLPEFAYDTFAAAIVSKAAPLIPEVIFNYATSTNAPLTYAVHHTNDPFVQAIVTIADKSKSPLKAMAFLGDIYHGTKTIAQIDVITSDADLYFKNLVRLKVTDDSIGRVSYAQELGVRALRYVREMNELHEATDAVRFKILEDLTTAELYYIMVYGQDEIYTSSFLGSFKRLMEKMKPMKGNQLLESLHFDHFRTFIRMCAGYNTLSDFLVTMDDTSRSVVMASFINNLQKGREDDLEDAVDVADAFGSIADTVLAAFLKNKVKESYEVSYKERSRKGMIIYSLLARLFEGNKTVGNDTGAALLSEKLGLNNINTVPFKDLLNDSGII
;
A
#
# COMPACT_ATOMS: atom_id res chain seq x y z
N MET A 1 -18.78 6.49 -21.89
CA MET A 1 -17.48 5.91 -22.27
C MET A 1 -16.49 5.85 -21.10
N LYS A 2 -16.16 6.97 -20.44
CA LYS A 2 -15.30 7.06 -19.23
C LYS A 2 -15.39 5.91 -18.20
N LYS A 3 -16.58 5.68 -17.59
CA LYS A 3 -16.80 4.59 -16.60
C LYS A 3 -16.58 3.18 -17.17
N LEU A 4 -16.79 3.01 -18.47
CA LEU A 4 -16.80 1.70 -19.12
C LEU A 4 -15.40 1.27 -19.58
N PHE A 5 -14.62 2.20 -20.13
CA PHE A 5 -13.22 1.95 -20.47
C PHE A 5 -12.39 1.68 -19.19
N PHE A 6 -12.68 2.42 -18.12
CA PHE A 6 -12.09 2.19 -16.80
C PHE A 6 -12.44 0.79 -16.24
N LEU A 7 -13.73 0.43 -16.21
CA LEU A 7 -14.19 -0.89 -15.74
C LEU A 7 -13.58 -2.03 -16.58
N PHE A 8 -13.42 -1.82 -17.89
CA PHE A 8 -12.85 -2.81 -18.81
C PHE A 8 -11.36 -3.06 -18.58
N ILE A 9 -10.54 -2.01 -18.43
CA ILE A 9 -9.11 -2.21 -18.14
C ILE A 9 -8.94 -2.79 -16.73
N TYR A 10 -9.74 -2.34 -15.75
CA TYR A 10 -9.71 -2.88 -14.40
C TYR A 10 -10.07 -4.39 -14.36
N LEU A 11 -11.08 -4.83 -15.11
CA LEU A 11 -11.46 -6.24 -15.24
C LEU A 11 -10.37 -7.07 -15.94
N LEU A 12 -9.71 -6.54 -16.98
CA LEU A 12 -8.59 -7.21 -17.66
C LEU A 12 -7.35 -7.36 -16.76
N LEU A 13 -7.07 -6.37 -15.93
CA LEU A 13 -5.93 -6.42 -15.01
C LEU A 13 -6.19 -7.35 -13.82
N SER A 14 -7.41 -7.35 -13.28
CA SER A 14 -7.81 -8.23 -12.18
C SER A 14 -7.91 -9.70 -12.58
N THR A 15 -8.46 -10.01 -13.76
CA THR A 15 -8.55 -11.40 -14.27
C THR A 15 -7.18 -12.02 -14.49
N VAL A 16 -6.21 -11.29 -15.04
CA VAL A 16 -4.87 -11.84 -15.26
C VAL A 16 -4.02 -11.86 -13.98
N ASN A 17 -4.35 -11.05 -12.94
CA ASN A 17 -3.78 -11.22 -11.59
C ASN A 17 -4.36 -12.41 -10.82
N ALA A 18 -5.64 -12.73 -11.01
CA ALA A 18 -6.24 -13.94 -10.46
C ALA A 18 -5.62 -15.21 -11.07
N ILE A 19 -5.27 -15.17 -12.37
CA ILE A 19 -4.64 -16.29 -13.07
C ILE A 19 -3.17 -16.49 -12.62
N SER A 20 -2.43 -15.43 -12.27
CA SER A 20 -1.04 -15.54 -11.79
C SER A 20 -0.91 -16.02 -10.33
N GLN A 21 -1.96 -15.86 -9.52
CA GLN A 21 -1.98 -16.28 -8.11
C GLN A 21 -2.48 -17.71 -7.89
N VAL A 22 -3.16 -18.33 -8.88
CA VAL A 22 -3.87 -19.61 -8.67
C VAL A 22 -3.23 -20.82 -9.36
N HIS A 23 -2.34 -20.66 -10.35
CA HIS A 23 -1.68 -21.83 -10.97
C HIS A 23 -0.25 -21.55 -11.50
N PRO A 24 0.81 -22.00 -10.80
CA PRO A 24 2.09 -22.23 -11.44
C PRO A 24 2.01 -23.55 -12.23
N GLY A 25 1.41 -23.50 -13.43
CA GLY A 25 1.42 -24.65 -14.37
C GLY A 25 0.09 -25.07 -15.01
N GLY A 26 -0.89 -24.17 -15.18
CA GLY A 26 -2.18 -24.47 -15.80
C GLY A 26 -2.32 -23.99 -17.25
N ASN A 27 -2.81 -24.87 -18.14
CA ASN A 27 -2.83 -24.73 -19.60
C ASN A 27 -3.83 -23.70 -20.19
N GLN A 28 -4.37 -22.77 -19.39
CA GLN A 28 -5.36 -21.75 -19.82
C GLN A 28 -4.75 -20.35 -20.06
N GLY A 29 -3.48 -20.12 -19.69
CA GLY A 29 -2.75 -18.90 -20.07
C GLY A 29 -2.19 -18.90 -21.49
N ARG A 30 -2.41 -19.96 -22.28
CA ARG A 30 -1.85 -20.10 -23.64
C ARG A 30 -2.70 -19.43 -24.73
N ASP A 31 -3.99 -19.23 -24.51
CA ASP A 31 -4.87 -18.72 -25.57
C ASP A 31 -4.84 -17.19 -25.71
N THR A 32 -4.55 -16.46 -24.62
CA THR A 32 -4.30 -15.00 -24.66
C THR A 32 -2.93 -14.64 -25.21
N LEU A 33 -1.92 -15.52 -25.08
CA LEU A 33 -0.58 -15.35 -25.66
C LEU A 33 -0.53 -15.74 -27.14
N LYS A 34 -1.26 -16.79 -27.57
CA LYS A 34 -1.36 -17.18 -28.98
C LYS A 34 -1.97 -16.11 -29.89
N PHE A 35 -2.90 -15.31 -29.37
CA PHE A 35 -3.52 -14.20 -30.12
C PHE A 35 -2.56 -13.02 -30.33
N ILE A 36 -1.47 -12.93 -29.56
CA ILE A 36 -0.43 -11.91 -29.68
C ILE A 36 0.67 -12.36 -30.67
N ASP A 37 0.97 -13.65 -30.72
CA ASP A 37 1.95 -14.21 -31.67
C ASP A 37 1.43 -14.27 -33.12
N GLU A 38 0.12 -14.36 -33.35
CA GLU A 38 -0.47 -14.36 -34.70
C GLU A 38 -0.31 -13.02 -35.45
N ILE A 39 0.01 -11.93 -34.74
CA ILE A 39 0.32 -10.62 -35.36
C ILE A 39 1.76 -10.60 -35.91
N ASN A 40 2.66 -11.43 -35.38
CA ASN A 40 4.09 -11.41 -35.71
C ASN A 40 4.53 -12.44 -36.77
N LEU A 41 3.66 -13.35 -37.22
CA LEU A 41 4.03 -14.47 -38.09
C LEU A 41 3.87 -14.25 -39.60
N ARG A 42 3.71 -13.00 -40.07
CA ARG A 42 3.68 -12.70 -41.52
C ARG A 42 5.00 -12.29 -42.16
N ASP A 43 6.07 -12.13 -41.40
CA ASP A 43 7.40 -11.86 -41.96
C ASP A 43 8.45 -12.69 -41.23
N THR A 44 8.83 -13.82 -41.82
CA THR A 44 10.15 -14.48 -41.79
C THR A 44 10.03 -15.99 -41.98
N ALA A 45 9.80 -16.40 -43.23
CA ALA A 45 10.14 -17.75 -43.67
C ALA A 45 11.64 -17.81 -44.05
N SER A 46 12.25 -18.97 -43.81
CA SER A 46 13.51 -19.48 -44.39
C SER A 46 14.79 -19.35 -43.55
N LYS A 47 15.15 -20.41 -42.80
CA LYS A 47 16.15 -21.41 -43.23
C LYS A 47 16.38 -22.51 -42.17
N LYS A 48 16.51 -23.74 -42.70
CA LYS A 48 16.99 -25.01 -42.09
C LYS A 48 18.41 -24.85 -41.51
N GLU A 49 18.97 -25.73 -40.66
CA GLU A 49 19.11 -27.18 -40.83
C GLU A 49 19.73 -27.88 -39.58
N THR A 50 19.26 -29.11 -39.35
CA THR A 50 19.76 -30.34 -38.67
C THR A 50 21.21 -30.40 -38.13
N VAL A 51 21.51 -31.20 -37.08
CA VAL A 51 22.07 -32.59 -37.19
C VAL A 51 22.03 -33.34 -35.84
N LEU A 52 21.60 -34.62 -35.89
CA LEU A 52 21.67 -35.70 -34.87
C LEU A 52 23.13 -36.06 -34.50
N ILE A 53 23.40 -36.79 -33.39
CA ILE A 53 24.01 -38.16 -33.34
C ILE A 53 23.83 -38.75 -31.92
N ARG A 54 23.78 -40.08 -31.88
CA ARG A 54 23.32 -41.05 -30.86
C ARG A 54 24.53 -41.91 -30.36
N LYS A 55 24.29 -42.70 -29.28
CA LYS A 55 24.94 -44.00 -28.89
C LYS A 55 26.30 -43.91 -28.16
N GLU A 56 26.73 -44.81 -27.25
CA GLU A 56 26.38 -46.19 -26.81
C GLU A 56 27.09 -46.45 -25.43
N SER A 57 26.53 -47.15 -24.42
CA SER A 57 26.66 -48.60 -24.06
C SER A 57 28.10 -49.04 -23.64
N LYS A 58 28.44 -49.91 -22.67
CA LYS A 58 27.80 -50.86 -21.70
C LYS A 58 28.97 -51.50 -20.85
N PRO A 59 28.92 -52.69 -20.18
CA PRO A 59 28.71 -52.96 -18.74
C PRO A 59 29.79 -53.92 -18.10
N VAL A 60 29.47 -54.65 -17.01
CA VAL A 60 29.88 -56.03 -16.56
C VAL A 60 29.67 -56.12 -15.02
N THR A 61 28.65 -56.78 -14.44
CA THR A 61 28.45 -58.22 -14.06
C THR A 61 29.51 -58.75 -13.05
N ASP A 62 29.25 -59.47 -11.95
CA ASP A 62 28.33 -60.59 -11.68
C ASP A 62 27.96 -60.81 -10.19
N THR A 63 26.90 -61.59 -10.00
CA THR A 63 26.18 -62.12 -8.81
C THR A 63 26.92 -63.23 -8.02
N VAL A 64 26.68 -63.59 -6.74
CA VAL A 64 25.57 -64.44 -6.17
C VAL A 64 25.81 -64.73 -4.64
N THR A 65 24.75 -64.58 -3.81
CA THR A 65 24.24 -65.21 -2.52
C THR A 65 25.09 -66.13 -1.58
N VAL A 66 24.85 -66.44 -0.27
CA VAL A 66 23.84 -66.19 0.81
C VAL A 66 24.30 -66.83 2.17
N LYS A 67 23.84 -66.26 3.30
CA LYS A 67 23.58 -66.81 4.68
C LYS A 67 24.65 -67.03 5.77
N ASP A 68 24.26 -66.49 6.94
CA ASP A 68 24.38 -66.97 8.33
C ASP A 68 25.75 -67.20 8.97
N THR A 69 26.08 -66.33 9.94
CA THR A 69 26.71 -66.74 11.22
C THR A 69 26.51 -65.65 12.28
N ALA A 70 25.29 -65.60 12.83
CA ALA A 70 24.86 -64.77 13.94
C ALA A 70 25.42 -65.18 15.33
N ALA A 71 26.56 -65.89 15.39
CA ALA A 71 27.07 -66.50 16.64
C ALA A 71 28.31 -65.81 17.24
N VAL A 72 28.96 -64.88 16.54
CA VAL A 72 30.23 -64.27 17.00
C VAL A 72 30.04 -62.90 17.68
N VAL A 73 28.88 -62.25 17.50
CA VAL A 73 28.63 -60.89 18.05
C VAL A 73 28.13 -60.91 19.50
N LYS A 74 27.60 -62.03 20.00
CA LYS A 74 27.02 -62.12 21.36
C LYS A 74 28.03 -62.18 22.52
N ARG A 75 29.34 -62.36 22.27
CA ARG A 75 30.37 -62.42 23.32
C ARG A 75 31.24 -61.17 23.47
N LYS A 76 31.06 -60.14 22.63
CA LYS A 76 31.75 -58.83 22.77
C LYS A 76 30.86 -57.68 23.25
N LEU A 77 29.62 -57.97 23.63
CA LEU A 77 28.60 -56.96 23.99
C LEU A 77 28.41 -56.74 25.50
N LYS A 78 29.29 -57.28 26.36
CA LYS A 78 29.11 -57.17 27.82
C LYS A 78 30.14 -56.31 28.57
N ASP A 79 31.25 -55.91 27.95
CA ASP A 79 32.31 -55.16 28.65
C ASP A 79 32.66 -53.77 28.07
N THR A 80 31.88 -53.24 27.13
CA THR A 80 32.05 -51.85 26.64
C THR A 80 30.72 -51.14 26.45
N LEU A 81 30.00 -50.89 27.54
CA LEU A 81 28.92 -49.89 27.62
C LEU A 81 28.94 -49.22 29.00
N LYS A 82 30.03 -48.51 29.32
CA LYS A 82 29.86 -47.30 30.14
C LYS A 82 29.26 -46.26 29.20
N ALA A 83 27.94 -46.13 29.24
CA ALA A 83 27.24 -45.07 28.52
C ALA A 83 27.89 -43.74 28.90
N ALA A 84 28.34 -42.98 27.89
CA ALA A 84 28.70 -41.59 28.08
C ALA A 84 27.53 -40.89 28.79
N PRO A 85 27.76 -40.01 29.78
CA PRO A 85 26.68 -39.31 30.45
C PRO A 85 25.87 -38.57 29.38
N VAL A 86 24.59 -38.94 29.23
CA VAL A 86 23.66 -38.21 28.36
C VAL A 86 23.56 -36.81 28.95
N VAL A 87 24.14 -35.82 28.26
CA VAL A 87 23.97 -34.42 28.63
C VAL A 87 22.53 -34.06 28.26
N ILE A 88 21.66 -34.08 29.27
CA ILE A 88 20.26 -33.73 29.11
C ILE A 88 20.18 -32.20 29.11
N ASP A 89 19.76 -31.61 27.98
CA ASP A 89 19.48 -30.17 27.91
C ASP A 89 18.23 -29.86 28.75
N PRO A 90 18.37 -29.13 29.88
CA PRO A 90 17.24 -28.83 30.77
C PRO A 90 16.15 -28.01 30.08
N TYR A 91 16.48 -27.25 29.03
CA TYR A 91 15.54 -26.38 28.34
C TYR A 91 14.66 -27.13 27.33
N GLN A 92 14.98 -28.39 26.99
CA GLN A 92 14.24 -29.19 26.00
C GLN A 92 13.38 -30.30 26.62
N LEU A 93 13.43 -30.46 27.94
CA LEU A 93 12.71 -31.51 28.65
C LEU A 93 11.21 -31.22 28.77
N LYS A 94 10.39 -32.14 28.24
CA LYS A 94 8.92 -32.05 28.23
C LYS A 94 8.26 -32.60 29.51
N THR A 95 9.05 -33.04 30.48
CA THR A 95 8.58 -33.56 31.76
C THR A 95 9.31 -32.86 32.89
N TYR A 96 8.66 -32.69 34.04
CA TYR A 96 9.29 -32.12 35.22
C TYR A 96 10.38 -33.05 35.76
N GLN A 97 11.56 -32.51 36.05
CA GLN A 97 12.63 -33.25 36.73
C GLN A 97 12.38 -33.44 38.23
N ARG A 98 11.58 -32.56 38.83
CA ARG A 98 11.24 -32.53 40.26
C ARG A 98 9.78 -32.13 40.42
N GLU A 99 9.18 -32.48 41.54
CA GLU A 99 7.84 -32.00 41.87
C GLU A 99 7.80 -30.48 41.97
N ILE A 100 6.73 -29.87 41.47
CA ILE A 100 6.52 -28.42 41.54
C ILE A 100 6.27 -28.05 43.00
N PRO A 101 7.07 -27.14 43.59
CA PRO A 101 6.85 -26.68 44.96
C PRO A 101 5.46 -26.09 45.15
N PHE A 102 4.85 -26.36 46.32
CA PHE A 102 3.46 -25.99 46.62
C PHE A 102 3.16 -24.51 46.35
N ASN A 103 4.08 -23.61 46.72
CA ASN A 103 3.95 -22.17 46.52
C ASN A 103 4.05 -21.71 45.06
N ARG A 104 4.47 -22.57 44.13
CA ARG A 104 4.49 -22.28 42.68
C ARG A 104 3.34 -22.91 41.92
N ARG A 105 2.66 -23.93 42.47
CA ARG A 105 1.53 -24.61 41.82
C ARG A 105 0.43 -23.64 41.37
N TYR A 106 0.14 -22.60 42.15
CA TYR A 106 -0.80 -21.54 41.79
C TYR A 106 -0.50 -20.87 40.44
N PHE A 107 0.77 -20.70 40.07
CA PHE A 107 1.15 -20.07 38.79
C PHE A 107 0.97 -21.02 37.59
N HIS A 108 1.03 -22.33 37.83
CA HIS A 108 0.73 -23.34 36.83
C HIS A 108 -0.78 -23.50 36.67
N GLU A 109 -1.46 -23.91 37.74
CA GLU A 109 -2.83 -24.39 37.72
C GLU A 109 -3.86 -23.26 37.55
N ASP A 110 -3.71 -22.16 38.29
CA ASP A 110 -4.72 -21.09 38.36
C ASP A 110 -4.43 -19.90 37.43
N LYS A 111 -3.22 -19.84 36.86
CA LYS A 111 -2.81 -18.81 35.91
C LYS A 111 -2.62 -19.38 34.51
N ILE A 112 -1.53 -20.11 34.28
CA ILE A 112 -1.16 -20.55 32.92
C ILE A 112 -2.17 -21.57 32.37
N ASP A 113 -2.48 -22.63 33.11
CA ASP A 113 -3.41 -23.67 32.67
C ASP A 113 -4.84 -23.13 32.53
N LYS A 114 -5.22 -22.16 33.37
CA LYS A 114 -6.49 -21.44 33.23
C LYS A 114 -6.56 -20.65 31.92
N GLU A 115 -5.52 -19.90 31.58
CA GLU A 115 -5.49 -19.14 30.32
C GLU A 115 -5.35 -20.05 29.10
N LEU A 116 -4.67 -21.20 29.20
CA LEU A 116 -4.64 -22.21 28.13
C LEU A 116 -6.02 -22.83 27.88
N LYS A 117 -6.78 -23.15 28.94
CA LYS A 117 -8.17 -23.62 28.80
C LYS A 117 -9.08 -22.56 28.19
N ARG A 118 -8.86 -21.29 28.54
CA ARG A 118 -9.59 -20.17 27.92
C ARG A 118 -9.21 -20.00 26.44
N ALA A 119 -7.94 -20.18 26.10
CA ALA A 119 -7.47 -20.15 24.72
C ALA A 119 -8.07 -21.29 23.89
N ASP A 120 -8.18 -22.49 24.45
CA ASP A 120 -8.87 -23.62 23.83
C ASP A 120 -10.33 -23.25 23.52
N LEU A 121 -11.03 -22.66 24.49
CA LEU A 121 -12.41 -22.18 24.33
C LEU A 121 -12.59 -20.93 23.45
N SER A 122 -11.53 -20.37 22.87
CA SER A 122 -11.60 -19.07 22.17
C SER A 122 -12.44 -19.11 20.89
N ASP A 123 -12.56 -20.28 20.26
CA ASP A 123 -13.42 -20.51 19.08
C ASP A 123 -14.84 -20.99 19.44
N GLY A 124 -15.15 -21.03 20.74
CA GLY A 124 -16.43 -21.46 21.28
C GLY A 124 -16.51 -22.95 21.64
N VAL A 125 -15.45 -23.75 21.40
CA VAL A 125 -15.43 -25.18 21.70
C VAL A 125 -14.13 -25.56 22.42
N ALA A 126 -14.21 -26.39 23.47
CA ALA A 126 -13.01 -26.96 24.09
C ALA A 126 -12.70 -28.32 23.44
N ASP A 127 -11.89 -28.35 22.40
CA ASP A 127 -11.51 -29.58 21.68
C ASP A 127 -10.00 -29.79 21.53
N LYS A 128 -9.19 -29.01 22.27
CA LYS A 128 -7.72 -28.92 22.18
C LYS A 128 -7.23 -28.41 20.82
N LYS A 129 -8.05 -27.63 20.14
CA LYS A 129 -7.71 -26.90 18.91
C LYS A 129 -8.24 -25.49 19.01
N ILE A 130 -7.61 -24.62 18.24
CA ILE A 130 -8.03 -23.24 18.07
C ILE A 130 -8.30 -23.07 16.59
N ALA A 131 -9.56 -22.99 16.21
CA ALA A 131 -9.98 -22.74 14.84
C ALA A 131 -9.72 -21.27 14.46
N TYR A 132 -9.06 -21.08 13.31
CA TYR A 132 -8.86 -19.77 12.70
C TYR A 132 -9.62 -19.69 11.38
N LEU A 133 -10.78 -19.04 11.41
CA LEU A 133 -11.68 -18.93 10.26
C LEU A 133 -11.93 -20.31 9.62
N LYS A 134 -11.74 -20.43 8.30
CA LYS A 134 -11.84 -21.70 7.55
C LYS A 134 -10.47 -22.29 7.19
N ASP A 135 -9.38 -21.69 7.68
CA ASP A 135 -8.02 -22.08 7.30
C ASP A 135 -7.46 -23.11 8.30
N THR A 136 -7.43 -24.37 7.88
CA THR A 136 -6.93 -25.48 8.69
C THR A 136 -5.43 -25.42 8.94
N SER A 137 -4.66 -24.83 8.03
CA SER A 137 -3.21 -24.65 8.17
C SER A 137 -2.92 -23.63 9.27
N LEU A 138 -3.57 -22.47 9.21
CA LEU A 138 -3.43 -21.43 10.22
C LEU A 138 -3.99 -21.86 11.58
N SER A 139 -5.09 -22.62 11.61
CA SER A 139 -5.62 -23.25 12.82
C SER A 139 -4.59 -24.18 13.47
N SER A 140 -3.91 -25.02 12.67
CA SER A 140 -2.86 -25.90 13.17
C SER A 140 -1.65 -25.12 13.70
N VAL A 141 -1.31 -23.99 13.06
CA VAL A 141 -0.20 -23.13 13.50
C VAL A 141 -0.49 -22.55 14.87
N ILE A 142 -1.66 -21.92 15.06
CA ILE A 142 -1.99 -21.28 16.33
C ILE A 142 -2.23 -22.30 17.45
N THR A 143 -2.91 -23.41 17.13
CA THR A 143 -3.11 -24.53 18.07
C THR A 143 -1.77 -25.03 18.62
N LYS A 144 -0.78 -25.24 17.74
CA LYS A 144 0.56 -25.66 18.17
C LYS A 144 1.24 -24.58 19.01
N ALA A 145 1.23 -23.33 18.54
CA ALA A 145 1.92 -22.24 19.22
C ALA A 145 1.40 -22.03 20.65
N ILE A 146 0.08 -22.02 20.85
CA ILE A 146 -0.53 -21.70 22.14
C ILE A 146 -0.72 -22.95 23.00
N LEU A 147 -1.45 -23.95 22.51
CA LEU A 147 -1.84 -25.11 23.33
C LEU A 147 -0.71 -26.13 23.53
N LYS A 148 0.38 -26.04 22.76
CA LYS A 148 1.55 -26.93 22.91
C LYS A 148 2.81 -26.20 23.29
N ASP A 149 3.24 -25.23 22.49
CA ASP A 149 4.53 -24.57 22.69
C ASP A 149 4.50 -23.62 23.90
N ALA A 150 3.44 -22.82 24.09
CA ALA A 150 3.31 -21.98 25.28
C ALA A 150 3.08 -22.81 26.56
N ALA A 151 2.31 -23.90 26.46
CA ALA A 151 2.15 -24.87 27.55
C ALA A 151 3.46 -25.55 27.95
N PHE A 152 4.39 -25.74 27.01
CA PHE A 152 5.71 -26.28 27.29
C PHE A 152 6.59 -25.30 28.10
N LEU A 153 6.42 -23.98 27.93
CA LEU A 153 7.26 -22.99 28.60
C LEU A 153 7.23 -23.08 30.12
N GLN A 154 6.07 -23.40 30.72
CA GLN A 154 5.98 -23.56 32.19
C GLN A 154 6.76 -24.78 32.69
N ILE A 155 6.81 -25.87 31.90
CA ILE A 155 7.63 -27.05 32.22
C ILE A 155 9.11 -26.70 32.10
N MET A 156 9.48 -26.01 31.01
CA MET A 156 10.83 -25.52 30.79
C MET A 156 11.31 -24.66 31.98
N VAL A 157 10.48 -23.73 32.46
CA VAL A 157 10.81 -22.87 33.62
C VAL A 157 11.10 -23.68 34.88
N GLU A 158 10.36 -24.76 35.16
CA GLU A 158 10.62 -25.63 36.32
C GLU A 158 11.87 -26.53 36.14
N ASN A 159 12.33 -26.73 34.91
CA ASN A 159 13.56 -27.47 34.62
C ASN A 159 14.81 -26.58 34.49
N MET A 160 14.68 -25.25 34.48
CA MET A 160 15.81 -24.33 34.34
C MET A 160 16.88 -24.55 35.43
N PRO A 161 18.18 -24.51 35.06
CA PRO A 161 19.26 -24.60 36.04
C PRO A 161 19.27 -23.37 36.95
N ALA A 162 19.57 -23.59 38.24
CA ALA A 162 19.60 -22.52 39.24
C ALA A 162 20.78 -21.56 39.07
N ASN A 163 21.79 -21.90 38.25
CA ASN A 163 22.92 -21.03 37.92
C ASN A 163 23.62 -20.37 39.13
N GLY A 164 23.75 -21.11 40.23
CA GLY A 164 24.39 -20.64 41.47
C GLY A 164 23.49 -19.79 42.37
N ARG A 165 22.22 -19.57 42.01
CA ARG A 165 21.22 -18.93 42.88
C ARG A 165 20.88 -19.81 44.08
N ASP A 166 20.63 -19.17 45.21
CA ASP A 166 20.04 -19.83 46.37
C ASP A 166 18.55 -20.17 46.11
N SER A 167 17.96 -20.94 47.03
CA SER A 167 16.57 -21.39 46.89
C SER A 167 15.54 -20.25 46.85
N PHE A 168 15.81 -19.11 47.49
CA PHE A 168 14.88 -17.98 47.51
C PHE A 168 14.96 -17.20 46.19
N ALA A 169 16.17 -16.88 45.74
CA ALA A 169 16.41 -16.20 44.47
C ALA A 169 15.92 -17.02 43.27
N ASP A 170 16.19 -18.33 43.25
CA ASP A 170 15.70 -19.23 42.19
C ASP A 170 14.17 -19.31 42.18
N HIS A 171 13.54 -19.36 43.36
CA HIS A 171 12.09 -19.35 43.48
C HIS A 171 11.47 -18.06 42.90
N GLN A 172 12.02 -16.90 43.24
CA GLN A 172 11.54 -15.61 42.73
C GLN A 172 11.74 -15.48 41.22
N GLU A 173 12.84 -16.01 40.69
CA GLU A 173 13.09 -15.96 39.25
C GLU A 173 12.08 -16.82 38.46
N ARG A 174 11.81 -18.05 38.92
CA ARG A 174 10.79 -18.90 38.30
C ARG A 174 9.42 -18.24 38.31
N ILE A 175 9.05 -17.60 39.42
CA ILE A 175 7.79 -16.82 39.50
C ILE A 175 7.75 -15.70 38.46
N ARG A 176 8.86 -14.95 38.26
CA ARG A 176 8.94 -13.91 37.22
C ARG A 176 8.73 -14.49 35.82
N CYS A 177 9.40 -15.60 35.50
CA CYS A 177 9.25 -16.31 34.23
C CYS A 177 7.81 -16.80 34.00
N LEU A 178 7.20 -17.44 35.00
CA LEU A 178 5.82 -17.93 34.92
C LEU A 178 4.81 -16.78 34.75
N ASN A 179 5.02 -15.65 35.42
CA ASN A 179 4.18 -14.47 35.22
C ASN A 179 4.34 -13.88 33.81
N ALA A 180 5.55 -13.89 33.23
CA ALA A 180 5.78 -13.44 31.86
C ALA A 180 4.99 -14.30 30.85
N ILE A 181 5.02 -15.63 31.01
CA ILE A 181 4.22 -16.57 30.20
C ILE A 181 2.73 -16.27 30.37
N ASN A 182 2.27 -16.09 31.61
CA ASN A 182 0.87 -15.77 31.89
C ASN A 182 0.41 -14.46 31.22
N ARG A 183 1.24 -13.40 31.23
CA ARG A 183 0.90 -12.15 30.53
C ARG A 183 0.81 -12.32 29.02
N MET A 184 1.70 -13.11 28.42
CA MET A 184 1.64 -13.43 26.99
C MET A 184 0.33 -14.13 26.64
N LEU A 185 -0.12 -15.09 27.45
CA LEU A 185 -1.39 -15.79 27.26
C LEU A 185 -2.62 -14.90 27.52
N LEU A 186 -2.55 -14.01 28.51
CA LEU A 186 -3.59 -13.00 28.74
C LEU A 186 -3.74 -12.04 27.56
N ALA A 187 -2.62 -11.61 26.97
CA ALA A 187 -2.62 -10.78 25.76
C ALA A 187 -3.27 -11.52 24.59
N PHE A 188 -2.90 -12.79 24.39
CA PHE A 188 -3.54 -13.66 23.40
C PHE A 188 -5.06 -13.75 23.58
N ASN A 189 -5.53 -14.06 24.80
CA ASN A 189 -6.97 -14.20 25.09
C ASN A 189 -7.75 -12.87 25.07
N GLY A 190 -7.05 -11.74 25.04
CA GLY A 190 -7.63 -10.41 24.94
C GLY A 190 -7.57 -9.82 23.52
N ASP A 191 -6.98 -10.53 22.56
CA ASP A 191 -6.76 -10.04 21.20
C ASP A 191 -7.94 -10.41 20.28
N PRO A 192 -8.79 -9.44 19.89
CA PRO A 192 -9.91 -9.70 18.99
C PRO A 192 -9.46 -9.96 17.55
N GLU A 193 -8.24 -9.57 17.18
CA GLU A 193 -7.67 -9.66 15.83
C GLU A 193 -6.46 -10.60 15.80
N MET A 194 -6.53 -11.67 16.57
CA MET A 194 -5.47 -12.66 16.72
C MET A 194 -4.90 -13.12 15.37
N GLN A 195 -3.60 -12.89 15.16
CA GLN A 195 -2.89 -13.36 13.96
C GLN A 195 -2.05 -14.62 14.26
N PRO A 196 -2.34 -15.78 13.65
CA PRO A 196 -1.64 -17.04 13.93
C PRO A 196 -0.12 -17.00 13.80
N MET A 197 0.38 -16.33 12.75
CA MET A 197 1.82 -16.24 12.50
C MET A 197 2.52 -15.31 13.49
N TYR A 198 1.82 -14.28 13.98
CA TYR A 198 2.33 -13.38 15.00
C TYR A 198 2.58 -14.14 16.31
N TYR A 199 1.57 -14.87 16.80
CA TYR A 199 1.70 -15.62 18.06
C TYR A 199 2.67 -16.79 17.98
N LYS A 200 2.78 -17.45 16.83
CA LYS A 200 3.85 -18.44 16.60
C LYS A 200 5.24 -17.85 16.86
N LYS A 201 5.51 -16.66 16.32
CA LYS A 201 6.79 -15.96 16.51
C LYS A 201 6.93 -15.41 17.93
N LEU A 202 5.86 -14.92 18.53
CA LEU A 202 5.84 -14.39 19.89
C LEU A 202 6.21 -15.48 20.92
N VAL A 203 5.59 -16.66 20.83
CA VAL A 203 5.88 -17.81 21.72
C VAL A 203 7.31 -18.32 21.52
N ALA A 204 7.76 -18.44 20.26
CA ALA A 204 9.15 -18.83 19.97
C ALA A 204 10.17 -17.81 20.52
N ASN A 205 9.88 -16.51 20.39
CA ASN A 205 10.71 -15.47 20.98
C ASN A 205 10.71 -15.53 22.52
N MET A 206 9.56 -15.79 23.15
CA MET A 206 9.45 -15.95 24.61
C MET A 206 10.29 -17.13 25.10
N HIS A 207 10.25 -18.27 24.39
CA HIS A 207 11.10 -19.43 24.67
C HIS A 207 12.58 -19.01 24.79
N ASP A 208 13.12 -18.42 23.73
CA ASP A 208 14.54 -18.05 23.68
C ASP A 208 14.89 -16.92 24.67
N MET A 209 13.94 -16.00 24.89
CA MET A 209 14.09 -14.89 25.84
C MET A 209 14.15 -15.38 27.29
N LEU A 210 13.35 -16.39 27.65
CA LEU A 210 13.38 -17.01 28.98
C LEU A 210 14.71 -17.73 29.24
N ILE A 211 15.26 -18.41 28.24
CA ILE A 211 16.61 -19.01 28.33
C ILE A 211 17.65 -17.91 28.52
N ALA A 212 17.61 -16.86 27.70
CA ALA A 212 18.54 -15.74 27.81
C ALA A 212 18.45 -15.04 29.17
N PHE A 213 17.25 -14.91 29.74
CA PHE A 213 17.06 -14.36 31.07
C PHE A 213 17.68 -15.25 32.15
N ASN A 214 17.40 -16.56 32.13
CA ASN A 214 17.96 -17.51 33.09
C ASN A 214 19.50 -17.55 33.05
N GLU A 215 20.10 -17.40 31.86
CA GLU A 215 21.54 -17.39 31.65
C GLU A 215 22.20 -16.01 31.84
N ASN A 216 21.45 -15.00 32.30
CA ASN A 216 21.93 -13.62 32.46
C ASN A 216 22.48 -13.00 31.15
N LYS A 217 21.90 -13.38 30.01
CA LYS A 217 22.20 -12.90 28.66
C LYS A 217 21.08 -12.07 28.04
N LEU A 218 20.11 -11.63 28.85
CA LEU A 218 18.92 -10.94 28.36
C LEU A 218 19.26 -9.68 27.55
N ALA A 219 20.21 -8.87 28.02
CA ALA A 219 20.63 -7.67 27.29
C ALA A 219 21.18 -7.99 25.88
N SER A 220 22.07 -8.98 25.76
CA SER A 220 22.62 -9.42 24.47
C SER A 220 21.54 -10.02 23.57
N PHE A 221 20.59 -10.77 24.14
CA PHE A 221 19.44 -11.29 23.41
C PHE A 221 18.58 -10.14 22.87
N THR A 222 18.27 -9.13 23.68
CA THR A 222 17.45 -7.98 23.29
C THR A 222 18.09 -7.21 22.14
N VAL A 223 19.40 -6.95 22.20
CA VAL A 223 20.13 -6.28 21.12
C VAL A 223 20.06 -7.10 19.82
N LYS A 224 20.34 -8.41 19.90
CA LYS A 224 20.30 -9.31 18.73
C LYS A 224 18.89 -9.49 18.16
N ASN A 225 17.87 -9.40 19.00
CA ASN A 225 16.47 -9.62 18.65
C ASN A 225 15.66 -8.33 18.87
N THR A 226 16.15 -7.21 18.35
CA THR A 226 15.43 -5.92 18.37
C THR A 226 14.23 -6.03 17.42
N ASN A 227 13.07 -6.40 17.95
CA ASN A 227 11.84 -6.58 17.19
C ASN A 227 10.60 -6.44 18.10
N ILE A 228 9.42 -6.42 17.47
CA ILE A 228 8.14 -6.23 18.16
C ILE A 228 7.81 -7.35 19.17
N TYR A 229 8.25 -8.58 18.90
CA TYR A 229 7.99 -9.73 19.77
C TYR A 229 8.76 -9.63 21.09
N THR A 230 10.05 -9.26 21.00
CA THR A 230 10.87 -8.99 22.18
C THR A 230 10.30 -7.82 22.98
N LEU A 231 9.79 -6.77 22.29
CA LEU A 231 9.13 -5.65 22.97
C LEU A 231 7.89 -6.12 23.75
N GLU A 232 7.01 -6.93 23.15
CA GLU A 232 5.83 -7.46 23.86
C GLU A 232 6.19 -8.36 25.04
N ASN A 233 7.11 -9.31 24.83
CA ASN A 233 7.52 -10.27 25.85
C ASN A 233 8.27 -9.62 27.02
N SER A 234 8.84 -8.43 26.80
CA SER A 234 9.69 -7.75 27.78
C SER A 234 8.98 -7.12 28.98
N LYS A 235 7.66 -6.91 28.91
CA LYS A 235 6.90 -6.09 29.88
C LYS A 235 7.10 -6.51 31.35
N ILE A 236 7.35 -7.80 31.63
CA ILE A 236 7.61 -8.32 32.99
C ILE A 236 9.10 -8.57 33.26
N LEU A 237 9.87 -9.06 32.29
CA LEU A 237 11.24 -9.53 32.53
C LEU A 237 12.25 -8.38 32.73
N TYR A 238 11.88 -7.14 32.43
CA TYR A 238 12.77 -5.98 32.47
C TYR A 238 12.74 -5.16 33.76
N GLU A 239 12.05 -5.59 34.82
CA GLU A 239 12.08 -4.87 36.11
C GLU A 239 13.52 -4.60 36.60
N ASN A 240 14.45 -5.52 36.31
CA ASN A 240 15.88 -5.42 36.61
C ASN A 240 16.76 -4.91 35.44
N TYR A 241 16.17 -4.59 34.29
CA TYR A 241 16.88 -4.17 33.06
C TYR A 241 16.25 -2.89 32.49
N LYS A 242 16.20 -1.84 33.32
CA LYS A 242 15.48 -0.60 33.02
C LYS A 242 15.92 0.08 31.72
N ASP A 243 17.19 -0.09 31.32
CA ASP A 243 17.76 0.52 30.10
C ASP A 243 17.34 -0.19 28.80
N LEU A 244 16.86 -1.44 28.87
CA LEU A 244 16.48 -2.20 27.67
C LEU A 244 15.16 -1.73 27.05
N ARG A 245 14.24 -1.18 27.86
CA ARG A 245 12.99 -0.62 27.35
C ARG A 245 13.27 0.62 26.48
N PRO A 246 13.94 1.68 26.98
CA PRO A 246 14.32 2.83 26.14
C PRO A 246 15.08 2.43 24.87
N TYR A 247 16.00 1.46 24.97
CA TYR A 247 16.73 0.94 23.80
C TYR A 247 15.80 0.39 22.73
N LEU A 248 14.88 -0.53 23.09
CA LEU A 248 13.97 -1.15 22.12
C LEU A 248 13.04 -0.12 21.47
N TYR A 249 12.41 0.75 22.26
CA TYR A 249 11.52 1.77 21.73
C TYR A 249 12.27 2.72 20.79
N THR A 250 13.48 3.14 21.15
CA THR A 250 14.30 4.03 20.31
C THR A 250 14.68 3.36 18.99
N ARG A 251 15.14 2.11 19.02
CA ARG A 251 15.55 1.38 17.81
C ARG A 251 14.35 1.06 16.91
N LEU A 252 13.25 0.57 17.49
CA LEU A 252 12.04 0.26 16.74
C LEU A 252 11.37 1.52 16.20
N GLY A 253 11.38 2.64 16.94
CA GLY A 253 10.88 3.92 16.43
C GLY A 253 11.77 4.51 15.35
N ALA A 254 13.07 4.21 15.36
CA ALA A 254 13.96 4.59 14.27
C ALA A 254 13.74 3.75 13.00
N GLU A 255 13.43 2.45 13.14
CA GLU A 255 13.25 1.51 12.03
C GLU A 255 11.82 1.53 11.46
N ASN A 256 10.81 1.68 12.33
CA ASN A 256 9.40 1.65 11.98
C ASN A 256 8.60 2.71 12.79
N PRO A 257 8.81 4.00 12.50
CA PRO A 257 8.17 5.10 13.22
C PRO A 257 6.64 5.04 13.16
N LEU A 258 6.05 4.62 12.02
CA LEU A 258 4.60 4.55 11.86
C LEU A 258 3.95 3.54 12.80
N LEU A 259 4.51 2.33 12.88
CA LEU A 259 4.05 1.31 13.83
C LEU A 259 4.16 1.80 15.28
N MET A 260 5.26 2.47 15.61
CA MET A 260 5.46 2.98 16.97
C MET A 260 4.52 4.15 17.30
N MET A 261 4.11 4.95 16.32
CA MET A 261 3.12 6.01 16.52
C MET A 261 1.72 5.49 16.84
N MET A 262 1.34 4.30 16.35
CA MET A 262 0.11 3.62 16.78
C MET A 262 0.15 3.23 18.27
N ARG A 263 1.36 3.08 18.82
CA ARG A 263 1.63 2.68 20.21
C ARG A 263 2.02 3.84 21.11
N LEU A 264 1.95 5.07 20.62
CA LEU A 264 2.34 6.27 21.37
C LEU A 264 1.73 6.34 22.79
N PRO A 265 0.47 5.92 23.05
CA PRO A 265 -0.08 5.90 24.40
C PRO A 265 0.74 5.09 25.42
N GLU A 266 1.48 4.06 24.98
CA GLU A 266 2.30 3.20 25.85
C GLU A 266 3.58 3.87 26.35
N PHE A 267 4.01 4.96 25.70
CA PHE A 267 5.28 5.61 25.99
C PHE A 267 5.24 7.14 25.85
N ALA A 268 4.07 7.75 25.78
CA ALA A 268 3.88 9.18 25.50
C ALA A 268 4.66 10.11 26.44
N TYR A 269 4.84 9.69 27.70
CA TYR A 269 5.55 10.45 28.74
C TYR A 269 7.04 10.11 28.85
N ASP A 270 7.53 9.16 28.05
CA ASP A 270 8.93 8.76 28.08
C ASP A 270 9.82 9.71 27.29
N THR A 271 11.07 9.87 27.73
CA THR A 271 12.05 10.79 27.14
C THR A 271 12.40 10.47 25.68
N PHE A 272 12.21 9.22 25.24
CA PHE A 272 12.44 8.80 23.86
C PHE A 272 11.23 9.01 22.94
N ALA A 273 10.05 9.37 23.48
CA ALA A 273 8.84 9.56 22.68
C ALA A 273 9.02 10.64 21.62
N ALA A 274 9.60 11.77 22.02
CA ALA A 274 9.80 12.92 21.13
C ALA A 274 10.58 12.55 19.87
N ALA A 275 11.67 11.78 20.00
CA ALA A 275 12.47 11.36 18.85
C ALA A 275 11.67 10.49 17.85
N ILE A 276 10.76 9.64 18.35
CA ILE A 276 9.90 8.80 17.52
C ILE A 276 8.86 9.67 16.81
N VAL A 277 8.23 10.60 17.53
CA VAL A 277 7.27 11.56 16.99
C VAL A 277 7.92 12.41 15.88
N SER A 278 9.10 12.98 16.13
CA SER A 278 9.85 13.77 15.14
C SER A 278 10.11 13.00 13.85
N LYS A 279 10.50 11.71 13.97
CA LYS A 279 10.82 10.89 12.80
C LYS A 279 9.56 10.45 12.03
N ALA A 280 8.44 10.30 12.71
CA ALA A 280 7.17 9.95 12.08
C ALA A 280 6.48 11.15 11.43
N ALA A 281 6.65 12.36 11.97
CA ALA A 281 5.85 13.52 11.61
C ALA A 281 5.86 13.88 10.11
N PRO A 282 7.00 13.87 9.39
CA PRO A 282 7.01 14.13 7.94
C PRO A 282 6.25 13.09 7.11
N LEU A 283 6.07 11.88 7.64
CA LEU A 283 5.38 10.77 6.97
C LEU A 283 3.86 10.82 7.19
N ILE A 284 3.42 11.32 8.35
CA ILE A 284 2.01 11.32 8.79
C ILE A 284 1.61 12.63 9.48
N PRO A 285 1.77 13.80 8.82
CA PRO A 285 1.49 15.10 9.44
C PRO A 285 0.05 15.25 9.93
N GLU A 286 -0.93 14.64 9.24
CA GLU A 286 -2.35 14.65 9.65
C GLU A 286 -2.58 13.89 10.96
N VAL A 287 -1.84 12.80 11.22
CA VAL A 287 -1.93 12.06 12.49
C VAL A 287 -1.36 12.90 13.63
N ILE A 288 -0.24 13.60 13.40
CA ILE A 288 0.33 14.53 14.39
C ILE A 288 -0.66 15.65 14.71
N PHE A 289 -1.30 16.22 13.68
CA PHE A 289 -2.35 17.22 13.85
C PHE A 289 -3.54 16.69 14.67
N ASN A 290 -4.01 15.48 14.38
CA ASN A 290 -5.09 14.83 15.13
C ASN A 290 -4.70 14.57 16.59
N TYR A 291 -3.43 14.22 16.85
CA TYR A 291 -2.93 14.05 18.21
C TYR A 291 -2.79 15.39 18.95
N ALA A 292 -2.32 16.44 18.27
CA ALA A 292 -2.23 17.79 18.83
C ALA A 292 -3.60 18.37 19.23
N THR A 293 -4.65 18.04 18.46
CA THR A 293 -6.04 18.46 18.71
C THR A 293 -6.85 17.45 19.53
N SER A 294 -6.24 16.34 19.97
CA SER A 294 -6.92 15.27 20.69
C SER A 294 -7.29 15.69 22.12
N THR A 295 -8.36 15.09 22.65
CA THR A 295 -8.68 15.12 24.09
C THR A 295 -7.90 14.05 24.88
N ASN A 296 -7.16 13.16 24.22
CA ASN A 296 -6.34 12.14 24.87
C ASN A 296 -5.04 12.76 25.40
N ALA A 297 -5.00 13.05 26.70
CA ALA A 297 -3.90 13.78 27.34
C ALA A 297 -2.50 13.18 27.07
N PRO A 298 -2.27 11.85 27.09
CA PRO A 298 -0.99 11.28 26.66
C PRO A 298 -0.58 11.66 25.23
N LEU A 299 -1.48 11.53 24.24
CA LEU A 299 -1.16 11.83 22.84
C LEU A 299 -0.85 13.31 22.64
N THR A 300 -1.69 14.18 23.20
CA THR A 300 -1.50 15.62 23.16
C THR A 300 -0.19 16.01 23.85
N TYR A 301 0.10 15.43 25.03
CA TYR A 301 1.35 15.65 25.74
C TYR A 301 2.57 15.33 24.87
N ALA A 302 2.62 14.12 24.29
CA ALA A 302 3.77 13.67 23.52
C ALA A 302 4.08 14.58 22.33
N VAL A 303 3.05 15.00 21.60
CA VAL A 303 3.22 15.87 20.43
C VAL A 303 3.62 17.29 20.84
N HIS A 304 2.96 17.87 21.86
CA HIS A 304 3.28 19.22 22.34
C HIS A 304 4.68 19.33 22.97
N HIS A 305 5.17 18.25 23.60
CA HIS A 305 6.50 18.21 24.22
C HIS A 305 7.63 17.82 23.26
N THR A 306 7.32 17.66 21.97
CA THR A 306 8.33 17.37 20.94
C THR A 306 8.83 18.67 20.31
N ASN A 307 10.04 19.11 20.67
CA ASN A 307 10.63 20.37 20.20
C ASN A 307 11.13 20.38 18.75
N ASP A 308 10.79 19.36 17.95
CA ASP A 308 11.15 19.31 16.54
C ASP A 308 10.42 20.42 15.75
N PRO A 309 11.12 21.22 14.91
CA PRO A 309 10.49 22.34 14.23
C PRO A 309 9.32 21.96 13.33
N PHE A 310 9.34 20.79 12.70
CA PHE A 310 8.24 20.31 11.85
C PHE A 310 7.02 19.94 12.69
N VAL A 311 7.23 19.23 13.79
CA VAL A 311 6.16 18.93 14.76
C VAL A 311 5.57 20.22 15.34
N GLN A 312 6.43 21.18 15.71
CA GLN A 312 6.00 22.46 16.28
C GLN A 312 5.23 23.33 15.29
N ALA A 313 5.53 23.24 13.98
CA ALA A 313 4.71 23.89 12.96
C ALA A 313 3.27 23.34 12.96
N ILE A 314 3.11 22.02 13.08
CA ILE A 314 1.79 21.36 13.15
C ILE A 314 1.05 21.74 14.45
N VAL A 315 1.73 21.68 15.60
CA VAL A 315 1.16 22.10 16.90
C VAL A 315 0.73 23.56 16.86
N THR A 316 1.56 24.43 16.27
CA THR A 316 1.24 25.86 16.14
C THR A 316 0.00 26.08 15.28
N ILE A 317 -0.21 25.30 14.21
CA ILE A 317 -1.45 25.32 13.42
C ILE A 317 -2.64 24.92 14.28
N ALA A 318 -2.53 23.78 14.97
CA ALA A 318 -3.58 23.22 15.81
C ALA A 318 -4.04 24.19 16.89
N ASP A 319 -3.10 24.86 17.56
CA ASP A 319 -3.40 25.70 18.72
C ASP A 319 -3.82 27.13 18.36
N LYS A 320 -3.26 27.70 17.28
CA LYS A 320 -3.34 29.16 17.05
C LYS A 320 -4.19 29.56 15.85
N SER A 321 -4.42 28.67 14.89
CA SER A 321 -5.21 29.04 13.71
C SER A 321 -6.70 29.10 14.03
N LYS A 322 -7.40 30.06 13.42
CA LYS A 322 -8.87 30.12 13.43
C LYS A 322 -9.53 29.06 12.55
N SER A 323 -8.80 28.50 11.58
CA SER A 323 -9.27 27.41 10.73
C SER A 323 -8.18 26.35 10.50
N PRO A 324 -7.82 25.57 11.54
CA PRO A 324 -6.62 24.73 11.53
C PRO A 324 -6.56 23.72 10.38
N LEU A 325 -7.69 23.10 10.01
CA LEU A 325 -7.75 22.17 8.87
C LEU A 325 -7.40 22.84 7.53
N LYS A 326 -7.88 24.07 7.29
CA LYS A 326 -7.50 24.84 6.09
C LYS A 326 -6.03 25.28 6.15
N ALA A 327 -5.57 25.66 7.35
CA ALA A 327 -4.19 26.09 7.56
C ALA A 327 -3.16 24.97 7.37
N MET A 328 -3.54 23.69 7.55
CA MET A 328 -2.67 22.55 7.25
C MET A 328 -2.24 22.48 5.77
N ALA A 329 -3.04 23.03 4.84
CA ALA A 329 -2.63 23.18 3.44
C ALA A 329 -1.36 24.05 3.28
N PHE A 330 -1.07 24.90 4.26
CA PHE A 330 0.08 25.81 4.31
C PHE A 330 1.16 25.36 5.32
N LEU A 331 1.19 24.07 5.68
CA LEU A 331 2.19 23.57 6.63
C LEU A 331 3.62 23.88 6.20
N GLY A 332 3.93 23.78 4.90
CA GLY A 332 5.25 24.13 4.36
C GLY A 332 5.62 25.61 4.59
N ASP A 333 4.67 26.53 4.39
CA ASP A 333 4.89 27.96 4.63
C ASP A 333 5.19 28.25 6.11
N ILE A 334 4.46 27.61 7.01
CA ILE A 334 4.59 27.82 8.45
C ILE A 334 5.90 27.21 8.95
N TYR A 335 6.22 26.01 8.49
CA TYR A 335 7.47 25.31 8.82
C TYR A 335 8.70 26.08 8.34
N HIS A 336 8.68 26.61 7.12
CA HIS A 336 9.78 27.42 6.58
C HIS A 336 9.76 28.88 7.04
N GLY A 337 8.73 29.30 7.79
CA GLY A 337 8.58 30.67 8.27
C GLY A 337 8.27 31.71 7.18
N THR A 338 7.83 31.28 5.99
CA THR A 338 7.47 32.20 4.89
C THR A 338 6.13 32.90 5.13
N LYS A 339 5.24 32.29 5.94
CA LYS A 339 3.99 32.91 6.42
C LYS A 339 3.73 32.61 7.88
N THR A 340 3.14 33.59 8.57
CA THR A 340 2.65 33.43 9.95
C THR A 340 1.23 32.89 9.96
N ILE A 341 0.80 32.30 11.09
CA ILE A 341 -0.59 31.86 11.30
C ILE A 341 -1.59 32.99 11.03
N ALA A 342 -1.30 34.22 11.47
CA ALA A 342 -2.20 35.35 11.23
C ALA A 342 -2.38 35.66 9.74
N GLN A 343 -1.31 35.56 8.94
CA GLN A 343 -1.39 35.73 7.48
C GLN A 343 -2.19 34.58 6.84
N ILE A 344 -2.01 33.35 7.30
CA ILE A 344 -2.78 32.19 6.83
C ILE A 344 -4.26 32.30 7.21
N ASP A 345 -4.59 32.79 8.40
CA ASP A 345 -5.96 33.01 8.83
C ASP A 345 -6.67 34.06 7.96
N VAL A 346 -5.97 35.12 7.53
CA VAL A 346 -6.49 36.06 6.55
C VAL A 346 -6.76 35.36 5.21
N ILE A 347 -5.79 34.60 4.70
CA ILE A 347 -5.92 33.85 3.44
C ILE A 347 -7.11 32.89 3.49
N THR A 348 -7.25 32.09 4.56
CA THR A 348 -8.26 31.03 4.68
C THR A 348 -9.67 31.56 4.98
N SER A 349 -9.78 32.81 5.42
CA SER A 349 -11.05 33.51 5.63
C SER A 349 -11.68 34.07 4.35
N ASP A 350 -10.88 34.25 3.29
CA ASP A 350 -11.33 34.75 2.00
C ASP A 350 -11.25 33.65 0.94
N ALA A 351 -12.36 33.39 0.24
CA ALA A 351 -12.44 32.26 -0.68
C ALA A 351 -11.52 32.42 -1.91
N ASP A 352 -11.34 33.64 -2.41
CA ASP A 352 -10.49 33.91 -3.57
C ASP A 352 -9.01 33.88 -3.16
N LEU A 353 -8.64 34.56 -2.08
CA LEU A 353 -7.26 34.51 -1.56
C LEU A 353 -6.86 33.07 -1.23
N TYR A 354 -7.77 32.27 -0.65
CA TYR A 354 -7.48 30.88 -0.36
C TYR A 354 -7.20 30.09 -1.63
N PHE A 355 -8.09 30.15 -2.63
CA PHE A 355 -7.92 29.49 -3.91
C PHE A 355 -6.61 29.88 -4.60
N LYS A 356 -6.32 31.18 -4.72
CA LYS A 356 -5.09 31.69 -5.35
C LYS A 356 -3.83 31.19 -4.64
N ASN A 357 -3.83 31.12 -3.30
CA ASN A 357 -2.69 30.62 -2.55
C ASN A 357 -2.55 29.09 -2.62
N LEU A 358 -3.63 28.33 -2.77
CA LEU A 358 -3.57 26.90 -3.09
C LEU A 358 -2.96 26.66 -4.48
N VAL A 359 -3.35 27.45 -5.49
CA VAL A 359 -2.71 27.41 -6.81
C VAL A 359 -1.23 27.74 -6.71
N ARG A 360 -0.85 28.77 -5.95
CA ARG A 360 0.56 29.13 -5.72
C ARG A 360 1.34 27.94 -5.17
N LEU A 361 0.85 27.27 -4.12
CA LEU A 361 1.52 26.10 -3.53
C LEU A 361 1.73 24.97 -4.56
N LYS A 362 0.72 24.72 -5.39
CA LYS A 362 0.77 23.72 -6.45
C LYS A 362 1.80 24.08 -7.54
N VAL A 363 1.86 25.35 -7.95
CA VAL A 363 2.83 25.85 -8.95
C VAL A 363 4.26 25.87 -8.41
N THR A 364 4.46 26.22 -7.15
CA THR A 364 5.79 26.18 -6.50
C THR A 364 6.25 24.77 -6.15
N ASP A 365 5.42 23.76 -6.42
CA ASP A 365 5.62 22.35 -6.07
C ASP A 365 6.02 22.15 -4.59
N ASP A 366 5.29 22.78 -3.66
CA ASP A 366 5.55 22.57 -2.24
C ASP A 366 5.25 21.11 -1.90
N SER A 367 6.30 20.36 -1.55
CA SER A 367 6.15 18.95 -1.16
C SER A 367 5.45 18.78 0.19
N ILE A 368 5.52 19.79 1.07
CA ILE A 368 4.93 19.75 2.40
C ILE A 368 3.46 20.17 2.30
N GLY A 369 2.55 19.30 2.76
CA GLY A 369 1.11 19.56 2.68
C GLY A 369 0.50 19.32 1.29
N ARG A 370 1.24 18.71 0.36
CA ARG A 370 0.78 18.41 -1.01
C ARG A 370 -0.58 17.74 -1.09
N VAL A 371 -0.80 16.73 -0.25
CA VAL A 371 -2.08 16.02 -0.19
C VAL A 371 -3.21 16.97 0.20
N SER A 372 -3.02 17.74 1.28
CA SER A 372 -4.03 18.63 1.84
C SER A 372 -4.38 19.78 0.88
N TYR A 373 -3.38 20.46 0.30
CA TYR A 373 -3.68 21.57 -0.62
C TYR A 373 -4.26 21.08 -1.96
N ALA A 374 -3.87 19.90 -2.46
CA ALA A 374 -4.43 19.37 -3.71
C ALA A 374 -5.91 19.01 -3.55
N GLN A 375 -6.30 18.41 -2.42
CA GLN A 375 -7.69 18.10 -2.11
C GLN A 375 -8.54 19.38 -1.99
N GLU A 376 -8.06 20.38 -1.26
CA GLU A 376 -8.77 21.65 -1.13
C GLU A 376 -8.87 22.38 -2.48
N LEU A 377 -7.81 22.40 -3.28
CA LEU A 377 -7.78 23.12 -4.57
C LEU A 377 -8.90 22.65 -5.50
N GLY A 378 -9.12 21.33 -5.62
CA GLY A 378 -10.19 20.79 -6.44
C GLY A 378 -11.57 21.25 -5.99
N VAL A 379 -11.84 21.23 -4.68
CA VAL A 379 -13.10 21.71 -4.12
C VAL A 379 -13.29 23.22 -4.34
N ARG A 380 -12.24 24.02 -4.16
CA ARG A 380 -12.31 25.48 -4.31
C ARG A 380 -12.48 25.92 -5.76
N ALA A 381 -11.88 25.20 -6.71
CA ALA A 381 -12.03 25.46 -8.14
C ALA A 381 -13.50 25.38 -8.61
N LEU A 382 -14.28 24.44 -8.06
CA LEU A 382 -15.69 24.24 -8.45
C LEU A 382 -16.60 25.44 -8.15
N ARG A 383 -16.25 26.29 -7.17
CA ARG A 383 -17.02 27.52 -6.91
C ARG A 383 -17.09 28.40 -8.16
N TYR A 384 -15.96 28.63 -8.82
CA TYR A 384 -15.88 29.46 -10.02
C TYR A 384 -16.72 28.88 -11.17
N VAL A 385 -16.67 27.55 -11.33
CA VAL A 385 -17.44 26.83 -12.35
C VAL A 385 -18.95 26.99 -12.11
N ARG A 386 -19.39 26.77 -10.87
CA ARG A 386 -20.81 26.86 -10.49
C ARG A 386 -21.35 28.27 -10.67
N GLU A 387 -20.60 29.29 -10.25
CA GLU A 387 -21.00 30.70 -10.42
C GLU A 387 -21.14 31.08 -11.91
N MET A 388 -20.21 30.66 -12.76
CA MET A 388 -20.32 30.86 -14.21
C MET A 388 -21.49 30.09 -14.85
N ASN A 389 -21.80 28.89 -14.33
CA ASN A 389 -22.90 28.06 -14.81
C ASN A 389 -24.26 28.64 -14.40
N GLU A 390 -24.37 29.15 -13.17
CA GLU A 390 -25.58 29.83 -12.69
C GLU A 390 -25.90 31.07 -13.54
N LEU A 391 -24.87 31.78 -14.01
CA LEU A 391 -24.99 32.95 -14.88
C LEU A 391 -25.03 32.60 -16.39
N HIS A 392 -25.50 31.40 -16.78
CA HIS A 392 -25.42 30.95 -18.18
C HIS A 392 -26.21 31.79 -19.19
N GLU A 393 -27.26 32.50 -18.75
CA GLU A 393 -28.07 33.42 -19.56
C GLU A 393 -27.58 34.89 -19.51
N ALA A 394 -26.58 35.19 -18.68
CA ALA A 394 -26.05 36.55 -18.53
C ALA A 394 -25.07 36.92 -19.65
N THR A 395 -24.80 38.22 -19.80
CA THR A 395 -23.78 38.71 -20.75
C THR A 395 -22.37 38.28 -20.32
N ASP A 396 -21.44 38.19 -21.29
CA ASP A 396 -20.04 37.82 -21.04
C ASP A 396 -19.36 38.68 -19.94
N ALA A 397 -19.67 39.98 -19.89
CA ALA A 397 -19.09 40.89 -18.90
C ALA A 397 -19.55 40.59 -17.46
N VAL A 398 -20.79 40.12 -17.31
CA VAL A 398 -21.36 39.75 -16.00
C VAL A 398 -20.94 38.33 -15.64
N ARG A 399 -21.16 37.36 -16.54
CA ARG A 399 -20.95 35.93 -16.31
C ARG A 399 -19.53 35.60 -15.88
N PHE A 400 -18.54 36.22 -16.51
CA PHE A 400 -17.13 35.90 -16.30
C PHE A 400 -16.40 36.94 -15.45
N LYS A 401 -17.13 37.82 -14.77
CA LYS A 401 -16.54 38.82 -13.88
C LYS A 401 -15.65 38.18 -12.81
N ILE A 402 -16.06 37.02 -12.29
CA ILE A 402 -15.30 36.24 -11.29
C ILE A 402 -13.91 35.78 -11.77
N LEU A 403 -13.68 35.74 -13.09
CA LEU A 403 -12.40 35.31 -13.68
C LEU A 403 -11.42 36.46 -13.96
N GLU A 404 -11.86 37.72 -13.86
CA GLU A 404 -11.13 38.87 -14.39
C GLU A 404 -9.76 39.06 -13.71
N ASP A 405 -9.70 38.87 -12.39
CA ASP A 405 -8.50 39.05 -11.57
C ASP A 405 -7.67 37.78 -11.40
N LEU A 406 -7.94 36.75 -12.20
CA LEU A 406 -7.24 35.48 -12.14
C LEU A 406 -6.02 35.43 -13.07
N THR A 407 -5.00 34.67 -12.65
CA THR A 407 -3.82 34.34 -13.44
C THR A 407 -4.09 33.20 -14.43
N THR A 408 -3.18 32.95 -15.35
CA THR A 408 -3.28 31.82 -16.30
C THR A 408 -3.30 30.47 -15.59
N ALA A 409 -2.50 30.30 -14.53
CA ALA A 409 -2.49 29.10 -13.71
C ALA A 409 -3.82 28.86 -12.98
N GLU A 410 -4.39 29.93 -12.42
CA GLU A 410 -5.69 29.88 -11.73
C GLU A 410 -6.83 29.51 -12.69
N LEU A 411 -6.85 30.10 -13.88
CA LEU A 411 -7.82 29.76 -14.93
C LEU A 411 -7.67 28.30 -15.38
N TYR A 412 -6.43 27.85 -15.59
CA TYR A 412 -6.15 26.47 -15.95
C TYR A 412 -6.72 25.49 -14.91
N TYR A 413 -6.47 25.72 -13.62
CA TYR A 413 -6.96 24.85 -12.56
C TYR A 413 -8.48 24.86 -12.42
N ILE A 414 -9.14 26.00 -12.61
CA ILE A 414 -10.62 26.07 -12.68
C ILE A 414 -11.15 25.15 -13.79
N MET A 415 -10.51 25.17 -14.95
CA MET A 415 -10.95 24.36 -16.09
C MET A 415 -10.78 22.86 -15.85
N VAL A 416 -9.59 22.42 -15.41
CA VAL A 416 -9.32 20.97 -15.25
C VAL A 416 -10.02 20.34 -14.06
N TYR A 417 -10.12 21.03 -12.91
CA TYR A 417 -10.90 20.55 -11.77
C TYR A 417 -12.40 20.69 -11.99
N GLY A 418 -12.82 21.59 -12.89
CA GLY A 418 -14.21 21.77 -13.31
C GLY A 418 -14.75 20.74 -14.29
N GLN A 419 -13.92 19.79 -14.75
CA GLN A 419 -14.21 18.92 -15.89
C GLN A 419 -15.56 18.18 -15.84
N ASP A 420 -16.07 17.87 -14.64
CA ASP A 420 -17.30 17.09 -14.46
C ASP A 420 -18.56 17.96 -14.34
N GLU A 421 -18.42 19.28 -14.07
CA GLU A 421 -19.55 20.19 -13.84
C GLU A 421 -19.62 21.35 -14.85
N ILE A 422 -18.54 21.61 -15.59
CA ILE A 422 -18.45 22.80 -16.44
C ILE A 422 -19.34 22.70 -17.69
N TYR A 423 -20.20 23.71 -17.89
CA TYR A 423 -20.99 23.81 -19.12
C TYR A 423 -20.10 24.16 -20.31
N THR A 424 -20.49 23.74 -21.51
CA THR A 424 -19.78 24.04 -22.77
C THR A 424 -19.47 25.53 -22.90
N SER A 425 -20.46 26.41 -22.70
CA SER A 425 -20.26 27.86 -22.80
C SER A 425 -19.34 28.41 -21.70
N SER A 426 -19.37 27.83 -20.49
CA SER A 426 -18.47 28.22 -19.39
C SER A 426 -17.02 27.84 -19.69
N PHE A 427 -16.80 26.65 -20.27
CA PHE A 427 -15.47 26.23 -20.71
C PHE A 427 -14.94 27.14 -21.82
N LEU A 428 -15.74 27.39 -22.87
CA LEU A 428 -15.32 28.24 -23.99
C LEU A 428 -14.96 29.66 -23.54
N GLY A 429 -15.77 30.25 -22.65
CA GLY A 429 -15.49 31.59 -22.10
C GLY A 429 -14.28 31.64 -21.17
N SER A 430 -14.03 30.58 -20.40
CA SER A 430 -12.81 30.43 -19.59
C SER A 430 -11.57 30.24 -20.46
N PHE A 431 -11.64 29.37 -21.47
CA PHE A 431 -10.57 29.10 -22.42
C PHE A 431 -10.17 30.36 -23.19
N LYS A 432 -11.15 31.14 -23.69
CA LYS A 432 -10.87 32.42 -24.34
C LYS A 432 -10.04 33.35 -23.46
N ARG A 433 -10.41 33.50 -22.18
CA ARG A 433 -9.69 34.34 -21.20
C ARG A 433 -8.31 33.79 -20.86
N LEU A 434 -8.17 32.47 -20.76
CA LEU A 434 -6.87 31.82 -20.59
C LEU A 434 -5.95 32.18 -21.77
N MET A 435 -6.42 32.01 -23.01
CA MET A 435 -5.66 32.31 -24.23
C MET A 435 -5.30 33.79 -24.36
N GLU A 436 -6.19 34.69 -23.95
CA GLU A 436 -5.93 36.13 -23.93
C GLU A 436 -4.85 36.50 -22.91
N LYS A 437 -4.98 36.03 -21.66
CA LYS A 437 -4.02 36.30 -20.57
C LYS A 437 -2.68 35.59 -20.73
N MET A 438 -2.65 34.50 -21.49
CA MET A 438 -1.41 33.76 -21.75
C MET A 438 -0.44 34.58 -22.60
N LYS A 439 -0.89 35.45 -23.50
CA LYS A 439 0.02 36.17 -24.42
C LYS A 439 1.03 37.04 -23.65
N PRO A 440 2.35 36.96 -23.95
CA PRO A 440 2.97 36.26 -25.10
C PRO A 440 3.47 34.82 -24.82
N MET A 441 3.19 34.26 -23.65
CA MET A 441 3.54 32.87 -23.28
C MET A 441 2.92 31.88 -24.28
N LYS A 442 3.69 30.85 -24.65
CA LYS A 442 3.23 29.74 -25.50
C LYS A 442 2.59 28.64 -24.65
N GLY A 443 1.75 27.82 -25.26
CA GLY A 443 1.08 26.72 -24.56
C GLY A 443 2.05 25.72 -23.91
N ASN A 444 3.19 25.40 -24.53
CA ASN A 444 4.16 24.49 -23.90
C ASN A 444 4.79 25.10 -22.64
N GLN A 445 5.05 26.41 -22.66
CA GLN A 445 5.58 27.15 -21.51
C GLN A 445 4.57 27.21 -20.37
N LEU A 446 3.28 27.36 -20.67
CA LEU A 446 2.22 27.24 -19.68
C LEU A 446 2.25 25.86 -19.02
N LEU A 447 2.22 24.78 -19.82
CA LEU A 447 2.24 23.41 -19.27
C LEU A 447 3.51 23.14 -18.46
N GLU A 448 4.68 23.60 -18.91
CA GLU A 448 5.93 23.52 -18.18
C GLU A 448 5.86 24.25 -16.83
N SER A 449 5.32 25.47 -16.79
CA SER A 449 5.15 26.24 -15.54
C SER A 449 4.21 25.58 -14.53
N LEU A 450 3.36 24.68 -14.99
CA LEU A 450 2.39 23.93 -14.19
C LEU A 450 2.86 22.49 -13.92
N HIS A 451 4.12 22.17 -14.25
CA HIS A 451 4.71 20.84 -14.11
C HIS A 451 3.92 19.75 -14.83
N PHE A 452 3.22 20.11 -15.91
CA PHE A 452 2.29 19.25 -16.64
C PHE A 452 1.17 18.65 -15.75
N ASP A 453 0.85 19.25 -14.60
CA ASP A 453 -0.23 18.75 -13.74
C ASP A 453 -1.58 18.79 -14.45
N HIS A 454 -2.31 17.68 -14.48
CA HIS A 454 -3.58 17.51 -15.22
C HIS A 454 -3.52 17.85 -16.73
N PHE A 455 -2.34 17.86 -17.37
CA PHE A 455 -2.24 18.29 -18.76
C PHE A 455 -3.03 17.41 -19.73
N ARG A 456 -3.15 16.10 -19.46
CA ARG A 456 -3.97 15.20 -20.30
C ARG A 456 -5.45 15.55 -20.21
N THR A 457 -5.94 15.85 -19.02
CA THR A 457 -7.30 16.35 -18.78
C THR A 457 -7.53 17.62 -19.56
N PHE A 458 -6.59 18.59 -19.50
CA PHE A 458 -6.68 19.83 -20.26
C PHE A 458 -6.74 19.59 -21.78
N ILE A 459 -5.84 18.78 -22.33
CA ILE A 459 -5.83 18.44 -23.77
C ILE A 459 -7.11 17.72 -24.18
N ARG A 460 -7.63 16.79 -23.36
CA ARG A 460 -8.92 16.14 -23.61
C ARG A 460 -10.06 17.16 -23.65
N MET A 461 -10.12 18.07 -22.68
CA MET A 461 -11.17 19.09 -22.66
C MET A 461 -11.09 20.01 -23.88
N CYS A 462 -9.88 20.46 -24.25
CA CYS A 462 -9.68 21.21 -25.48
C CYS A 462 -10.11 20.44 -26.73
N ALA A 463 -9.87 19.13 -26.81
CA ALA A 463 -10.34 18.30 -27.91
C ALA A 463 -11.88 18.20 -27.91
N GLY A 464 -12.48 17.87 -26.77
CA GLY A 464 -13.93 17.68 -26.62
C GLY A 464 -14.76 18.94 -26.87
N TYR A 465 -14.20 20.12 -26.60
CA TYR A 465 -14.83 21.42 -26.87
C TYR A 465 -14.31 22.11 -28.15
N ASN A 466 -13.56 21.38 -29.00
CA ASN A 466 -13.05 21.85 -30.28
C ASN A 466 -12.18 23.13 -30.22
N THR A 467 -11.35 23.25 -29.18
CA THR A 467 -10.39 24.36 -28.99
C THR A 467 -8.92 23.91 -28.98
N LEU A 468 -8.65 22.61 -29.20
CA LEU A 468 -7.29 22.06 -29.18
C LEU A 468 -6.39 22.72 -30.23
N SER A 469 -6.88 22.93 -31.45
CA SER A 469 -6.10 23.57 -32.51
C SER A 469 -5.68 25.00 -32.13
N ASP A 470 -6.55 25.77 -31.50
CA ASP A 470 -6.25 27.14 -31.05
C ASP A 470 -5.14 27.15 -30.00
N PHE A 471 -5.14 26.20 -29.07
CA PHE A 471 -4.08 26.06 -28.08
C PHE A 471 -2.76 25.64 -28.72
N LEU A 472 -2.78 24.63 -29.60
CA LEU A 472 -1.58 24.09 -30.24
C LEU A 472 -0.91 25.07 -31.21
N VAL A 473 -1.67 26.00 -31.81
CA VAL A 473 -1.13 27.02 -32.73
C VAL A 473 -0.23 28.04 -32.01
N THR A 474 -0.34 28.15 -30.68
CA THR A 474 0.54 29.01 -29.90
C THR A 474 1.97 28.48 -29.81
N MET A 475 2.19 27.22 -30.22
CA MET A 475 3.47 26.52 -30.16
C MET A 475 4.07 26.37 -31.56
N ASP A 476 5.41 26.40 -31.64
CA ASP A 476 6.11 25.92 -32.84
C ASP A 476 5.94 24.40 -33.01
N ASP A 477 6.23 23.91 -34.23
CA ASP A 477 5.94 22.52 -34.61
C ASP A 477 6.72 21.50 -33.76
N THR A 478 7.94 21.84 -33.33
CA THR A 478 8.74 21.01 -32.44
C THR A 478 8.06 20.86 -31.09
N SER A 479 7.71 21.98 -30.45
CA SER A 479 7.06 21.99 -29.14
C SER A 479 5.69 21.30 -29.18
N ARG A 480 4.92 21.52 -30.25
CA ARG A 480 3.63 20.85 -30.49
C ARG A 480 3.78 19.33 -30.56
N SER A 481 4.77 18.86 -31.32
CA SER A 481 5.06 17.43 -31.46
C SER A 481 5.48 16.80 -30.13
N VAL A 482 6.27 17.52 -29.32
CA VAL A 482 6.69 17.06 -27.98
C VAL A 482 5.49 16.96 -27.04
N VAL A 483 4.67 18.00 -26.93
CA VAL A 483 3.47 17.99 -26.07
C VAL A 483 2.53 16.85 -26.45
N MET A 484 2.26 16.68 -27.75
CA MET A 484 1.36 15.65 -28.24
C MET A 484 1.95 14.23 -28.15
N ALA A 485 3.28 14.07 -28.24
CA ALA A 485 3.92 12.80 -27.92
C ALA A 485 3.84 12.48 -26.42
N SER A 486 4.10 13.46 -25.55
CA SER A 486 3.94 13.32 -24.09
C SER A 486 2.50 12.97 -23.72
N PHE A 487 1.51 13.52 -24.44
CA PHE A 487 0.10 13.17 -24.30
C PHE A 487 -0.21 11.69 -24.59
N ILE A 488 0.69 10.94 -25.22
CA ILE A 488 0.53 9.49 -25.43
C ILE A 488 1.46 8.67 -24.55
N ASN A 489 2.67 9.15 -24.29
CA ASN A 489 3.68 8.36 -23.62
C ASN A 489 3.39 8.15 -22.13
N ASN A 490 3.98 7.10 -21.56
CA ASN A 490 4.03 6.81 -20.12
C ASN A 490 2.70 6.44 -19.44
N LEU A 491 1.64 6.12 -20.19
CA LEU A 491 0.36 5.65 -19.61
C LEU A 491 0.48 4.36 -18.78
N GLN A 492 1.59 3.63 -18.97
CA GLN A 492 1.91 2.41 -18.22
C GLN A 492 2.55 2.66 -16.86
N LYS A 493 2.89 3.90 -16.51
CA LYS A 493 3.46 4.23 -15.20
C LYS A 493 2.34 4.29 -14.13
N GLY A 494 2.73 4.32 -12.86
CA GLY A 494 1.79 4.34 -11.74
C GLY A 494 1.30 2.93 -11.33
N ARG A 495 0.26 2.90 -10.49
CA ARG A 495 -0.36 1.64 -10.02
C ARG A 495 -1.16 0.98 -11.13
N GLU A 496 -1.42 -0.32 -11.04
CA GLU A 496 -2.18 -1.06 -12.06
C GLU A 496 -3.62 -0.53 -12.22
N ASP A 497 -4.25 -0.10 -11.13
CA ASP A 497 -5.61 0.46 -11.09
C ASP A 497 -5.69 1.94 -11.49
N ASP A 498 -4.54 2.59 -11.73
CA ASP A 498 -4.45 3.99 -12.14
C ASP A 498 -4.58 4.11 -13.67
N LEU A 499 -5.77 4.46 -14.13
CA LEU A 499 -6.15 4.41 -15.55
C LEU A 499 -6.69 5.74 -16.08
N GLU A 500 -6.77 6.76 -15.24
CA GLU A 500 -7.37 8.05 -15.57
C GLU A 500 -6.70 8.68 -16.80
N ASP A 501 -5.37 8.70 -16.82
CA ASP A 501 -4.57 9.19 -17.95
C ASP A 501 -4.89 8.48 -19.26
N ALA A 502 -5.07 7.15 -19.23
CA ALA A 502 -5.37 6.37 -20.42
C ALA A 502 -6.81 6.62 -20.92
N VAL A 503 -7.74 6.82 -19.98
CA VAL A 503 -9.12 7.22 -20.28
C VAL A 503 -9.15 8.61 -20.91
N ASP A 504 -8.39 9.56 -20.35
CA ASP A 504 -8.30 10.92 -20.86
C ASP A 504 -7.81 10.94 -22.31
N VAL A 505 -6.79 10.14 -22.61
CA VAL A 505 -6.28 9.94 -23.96
C VAL A 505 -7.34 9.37 -24.89
N ALA A 506 -7.96 8.25 -24.52
CA ALA A 506 -8.98 7.59 -25.33
C ALA A 506 -10.15 8.53 -25.69
N ASP A 507 -10.65 9.28 -24.72
CA ASP A 507 -11.76 10.22 -24.91
C ASP A 507 -11.36 11.41 -25.80
N ALA A 508 -10.14 11.95 -25.64
CA ALA A 508 -9.66 13.06 -26.47
C ALA A 508 -9.64 12.68 -27.95
N PHE A 509 -9.17 11.47 -28.26
CA PHE A 509 -9.03 10.99 -29.62
C PHE A 509 -10.34 10.93 -30.41
N GLY A 510 -11.45 10.58 -29.76
CA GLY A 510 -12.77 10.59 -30.39
C GLY A 510 -13.18 11.98 -30.91
N SER A 511 -12.56 13.03 -30.36
CA SER A 511 -12.89 14.43 -30.65
C SER A 511 -11.83 15.16 -31.50
N ILE A 512 -10.73 14.50 -31.89
CA ILE A 512 -9.69 15.12 -32.75
C ILE A 512 -10.10 15.02 -34.23
N ALA A 513 -10.48 16.17 -34.82
CA ALA A 513 -10.81 16.27 -36.24
C ALA A 513 -9.58 16.39 -37.17
N ASP A 514 -8.43 16.83 -36.64
CA ASP A 514 -7.19 16.96 -37.41
C ASP A 514 -6.62 15.58 -37.76
N THR A 515 -6.78 15.19 -39.03
CA THR A 515 -6.34 13.87 -39.53
C THR A 515 -4.82 13.68 -39.49
N VAL A 516 -4.03 14.75 -39.61
CA VAL A 516 -2.57 14.69 -39.53
C VAL A 516 -2.15 14.45 -38.09
N LEU A 517 -2.72 15.20 -37.16
CA LEU A 517 -2.49 15.00 -35.72
C LEU A 517 -2.94 13.61 -35.26
N ALA A 518 -4.13 13.16 -35.68
CA ALA A 518 -4.64 11.82 -35.35
C ALA A 518 -3.71 10.71 -35.87
N ALA A 519 -3.16 10.85 -37.09
CA ALA A 519 -2.19 9.90 -37.63
C ALA A 519 -0.86 9.91 -36.86
N PHE A 520 -0.35 11.09 -36.49
CA PHE A 520 0.85 11.23 -35.65
C PHE A 520 0.68 10.52 -34.31
N LEU A 521 -0.42 10.78 -33.61
CA LEU A 521 -0.71 10.18 -32.31
C LEU A 521 -0.92 8.66 -32.40
N LYS A 522 -1.55 8.16 -33.49
CA LYS A 522 -1.68 6.71 -33.74
C LYS A 522 -0.30 6.05 -33.87
N ASN A 523 0.65 6.70 -34.54
CA ASN A 523 2.02 6.17 -34.64
C ASN A 523 2.70 6.17 -33.27
N LYS A 524 2.50 7.21 -32.46
CA LYS A 524 3.03 7.25 -31.09
C LYS A 524 2.49 6.12 -30.22
N VAL A 525 1.22 5.77 -30.34
CA VAL A 525 0.65 4.63 -29.60
C VAL A 525 1.33 3.31 -29.97
N LYS A 526 1.62 3.10 -31.26
CA LYS A 526 2.37 1.92 -31.71
C LYS A 526 3.79 1.91 -31.14
N GLU A 527 4.49 3.03 -31.19
CA GLU A 527 5.82 3.16 -30.59
C GLU A 527 5.79 2.85 -29.08
N SER A 528 4.82 3.38 -28.33
CA SER A 528 4.70 3.13 -26.89
C SER A 528 4.31 1.68 -26.57
N TYR A 529 3.56 1.00 -27.44
CA TYR A 529 3.30 -0.43 -27.32
C TYR A 529 4.60 -1.24 -27.47
N GLU A 530 5.41 -0.95 -28.49
CA GLU A 530 6.69 -1.62 -28.72
C GLU A 530 7.68 -1.42 -27.56
N VAL A 531 7.72 -0.21 -27.00
CA VAL A 531 8.49 0.07 -25.78
C VAL A 531 7.97 -0.78 -24.62
N SER A 532 6.66 -0.81 -24.40
CA SER A 532 6.04 -1.60 -23.33
C SER A 532 6.31 -3.10 -23.48
N TYR A 533 6.32 -3.61 -24.70
CA TYR A 533 6.66 -5.00 -25.01
C TYR A 533 8.12 -5.31 -24.63
N LYS A 534 9.06 -4.45 -25.04
CA LYS A 534 10.49 -4.60 -24.71
C LYS A 534 10.76 -4.52 -23.21
N GLU A 535 10.08 -3.60 -22.53
CA GLU A 535 10.16 -3.43 -21.07
C GLU A 535 9.39 -4.51 -20.29
N ARG A 536 8.65 -5.40 -20.98
CA ARG A 536 7.73 -6.37 -20.38
C ARG A 536 6.70 -5.71 -19.46
N SER A 537 6.28 -4.48 -19.77
CA SER A 537 5.22 -3.77 -19.07
C SER A 537 3.85 -4.30 -19.49
N ARG A 538 3.27 -5.15 -18.64
CA ARG A 538 1.95 -5.74 -18.88
C ARG A 538 0.85 -4.67 -18.98
N LYS A 539 0.83 -3.71 -18.04
CA LYS A 539 -0.08 -2.56 -18.07
C LYS A 539 0.01 -1.80 -19.40
N GLY A 540 1.24 -1.50 -19.84
CA GLY A 540 1.46 -0.77 -21.08
C GLY A 540 1.00 -1.51 -22.32
N MET A 541 1.33 -2.80 -22.44
CA MET A 541 0.86 -3.62 -23.55
C MET A 541 -0.67 -3.62 -23.63
N ILE A 542 -1.37 -3.75 -22.51
CA ILE A 542 -2.84 -3.70 -22.47
C ILE A 542 -3.33 -2.32 -22.92
N ILE A 543 -2.91 -1.24 -22.25
CA ILE A 543 -3.38 0.12 -22.55
C ILE A 543 -3.15 0.49 -24.01
N TYR A 544 -1.92 0.35 -24.51
CA TYR A 544 -1.61 0.76 -25.87
C TYR A 544 -2.24 -0.14 -26.93
N SER A 545 -2.45 -1.43 -26.65
CA SER A 545 -3.19 -2.30 -27.58
C SER A 545 -4.67 -1.92 -27.69
N LEU A 546 -5.28 -1.49 -26.58
CA LEU A 546 -6.67 -1.03 -26.57
C LEU A 546 -6.82 0.32 -27.28
N LEU A 547 -5.91 1.26 -27.01
CA LEU A 547 -5.85 2.52 -27.74
C LEU A 547 -5.67 2.26 -29.25
N ALA A 548 -4.75 1.39 -29.64
CA ALA A 548 -4.54 1.02 -31.04
C ALA A 548 -5.82 0.49 -31.72
N ARG A 549 -6.56 -0.39 -31.02
CA ARG A 549 -7.86 -0.92 -31.49
C ARG A 549 -8.94 0.15 -31.59
N LEU A 550 -9.02 1.06 -30.62
CA LEU A 550 -9.92 2.21 -30.68
C LEU A 550 -9.66 3.07 -31.94
N PHE A 551 -8.38 3.28 -32.32
CA PHE A 551 -8.04 4.00 -33.55
C PHE A 551 -8.36 3.26 -34.84
N GLU A 552 -8.51 1.94 -34.79
CA GLU A 552 -8.92 1.14 -35.95
C GLU A 552 -10.43 1.14 -36.10
N GLY A 553 -11.18 1.04 -34.99
CA GLY A 553 -12.65 1.10 -34.98
C GLY A 553 -13.22 2.45 -35.42
N ASN A 554 -12.58 3.56 -35.05
CA ASN A 554 -13.03 4.92 -35.43
C ASN A 554 -12.84 5.24 -36.94
N LYS A 555 -12.13 4.40 -37.70
CA LYS A 555 -12.05 4.54 -39.17
C LYS A 555 -13.24 3.93 -39.91
N THR A 556 -14.03 3.08 -39.25
CA THR A 556 -15.02 2.25 -39.93
C THR A 556 -16.44 2.80 -39.99
N VAL A 557 -16.91 3.67 -39.09
CA VAL A 557 -18.27 4.24 -39.19
C VAL A 557 -18.41 5.54 -38.39
N GLY A 558 -19.08 6.55 -38.96
CA GLY A 558 -19.63 7.69 -38.21
C GLY A 558 -20.95 7.28 -37.53
N ASN A 559 -21.07 7.58 -36.23
CA ASN A 559 -22.25 7.40 -35.36
C ASN A 559 -22.43 5.97 -34.78
N ASP A 560 -22.58 5.89 -33.45
CA ASP A 560 -23.08 4.83 -32.53
C ASP A 560 -22.78 3.33 -32.76
N THR A 561 -22.17 2.95 -33.87
CA THR A 561 -21.91 1.57 -34.31
C THR A 561 -20.48 1.11 -34.04
N GLY A 562 -19.54 2.06 -33.91
CA GLY A 562 -18.14 1.74 -33.57
C GLY A 562 -18.00 1.06 -32.21
N ALA A 563 -18.75 1.50 -31.20
CA ALA A 563 -18.75 0.90 -29.87
C ALA A 563 -19.38 -0.51 -29.85
N ALA A 564 -20.40 -0.76 -30.67
CA ALA A 564 -21.06 -2.06 -30.79
C ALA A 564 -20.17 -3.11 -31.50
N LEU A 565 -19.53 -2.72 -32.61
CA LEU A 565 -18.57 -3.56 -33.34
C LEU A 565 -17.31 -3.85 -32.52
N LEU A 566 -16.86 -2.88 -31.73
CA LEU A 566 -15.76 -3.06 -30.79
C LEU A 566 -16.15 -3.98 -29.64
N SER A 567 -17.39 -3.89 -29.14
CA SER A 567 -17.92 -4.80 -28.11
C SER A 567 -17.99 -6.24 -28.63
N GLU A 568 -18.51 -6.44 -29.85
CA GLU A 568 -18.60 -7.75 -30.48
C GLU A 568 -17.22 -8.39 -30.72
N LYS A 569 -16.25 -7.63 -31.26
CA LYS A 569 -14.87 -8.12 -31.47
C LYS A 569 -14.07 -8.35 -30.19
N LEU A 570 -14.46 -7.71 -29.08
CA LEU A 570 -13.82 -7.87 -27.77
C LEU A 570 -14.55 -8.84 -26.84
N GLY A 571 -15.65 -9.46 -27.29
CA GLY A 571 -16.44 -10.40 -26.48
C GLY A 571 -17.24 -9.72 -25.36
N LEU A 572 -17.76 -8.52 -25.60
CA LEU A 572 -18.52 -7.70 -24.66
C LEU A 572 -19.99 -7.58 -25.08
N ASN A 573 -20.89 -7.49 -24.11
CA ASN A 573 -22.31 -7.19 -24.36
C ASN A 573 -22.46 -5.76 -24.91
N ASN A 574 -23.31 -5.59 -25.92
CA ASN A 574 -23.56 -4.30 -26.56
C ASN A 574 -24.15 -3.29 -25.55
N ILE A 575 -23.45 -2.17 -25.34
CA ILE A 575 -23.69 -1.26 -24.21
C ILE A 575 -24.75 -0.20 -24.56
N ASN A 576 -25.03 -0.01 -25.85
CA ASN A 576 -26.04 0.94 -26.33
C ASN A 576 -27.43 0.32 -26.42
N THR A 577 -27.57 -0.96 -26.09
CA THR A 577 -28.85 -1.67 -26.07
C THR A 577 -28.91 -2.58 -24.86
N VAL A 578 -29.76 -2.27 -23.88
CA VAL A 578 -30.15 -3.25 -22.87
C VAL A 578 -31.11 -4.23 -23.55
N PRO A 579 -30.77 -5.52 -23.69
CA PRO A 579 -31.70 -6.51 -24.22
C PRO A 579 -32.99 -6.48 -23.39
N PHE A 580 -34.17 -6.45 -24.02
CA PHE A 580 -35.46 -6.38 -23.33
C PHE A 580 -35.60 -7.37 -22.17
N LYS A 581 -35.04 -8.57 -22.32
CA LYS A 581 -34.99 -9.62 -21.29
C LYS A 581 -34.30 -9.21 -19.98
N ASP A 582 -33.35 -8.28 -20.04
CA ASP A 582 -32.56 -7.80 -18.90
C ASP A 582 -33.26 -6.61 -18.21
N LEU A 583 -34.38 -6.13 -18.78
CA LEU A 583 -35.29 -5.16 -18.17
C LEU A 583 -36.50 -5.82 -17.50
N LEU A 584 -36.67 -7.13 -17.63
CA LEU A 584 -37.79 -7.86 -17.03
C LEU A 584 -37.44 -8.30 -15.61
N ASN A 585 -38.34 -8.06 -14.66
CA ASN A 585 -38.27 -8.68 -13.34
C ASN A 585 -38.61 -10.18 -13.40
N ASP A 586 -38.50 -10.88 -12.27
CA ASP A 586 -38.76 -12.34 -12.16
C ASP A 586 -40.18 -12.77 -12.62
N SER A 587 -41.08 -11.82 -12.86
CA SER A 587 -42.44 -12.04 -13.37
C SER A 587 -42.63 -11.66 -14.85
N GLY A 588 -41.57 -11.26 -15.56
CA GLY A 588 -41.63 -10.94 -16.98
C GLY A 588 -42.23 -9.56 -17.30
N ILE A 589 -42.15 -8.60 -16.39
CA ILE A 589 -42.65 -7.22 -16.57
C ILE A 589 -41.49 -6.24 -16.32
N ILE A 590 -41.46 -5.13 -17.09
CA ILE A 590 -40.51 -4.02 -16.91
C ILE A 590 -40.85 -3.19 -15.68
#